data_AF-A0A7C2EWK2-F1
#
_entry.id   AF-A0A7C2EWK2-F1
#
_cell.length_a   1.000
_cell.length_b   1.000
_cell.length_c   1.000
_cell.angle_alpha   90.00
_cell.angle_beta   90.00
_cell.angle_gamma   90.00
#
_symmetry.space_group_name_H-M   'P 1'
#
loop_
_entity.id
_entity.type
_entity.pdbx_description
1 polymer ?
#
loop_
_entity_poly.entity_id
_entity_poly.type
_entity_poly.pdbx_seq_one_letter_code
_entity_poly.pdbx_strand_id
1 'polypeptide(L)'
;MTSAKVAPYGSWKSPITSDLIVSGTVGLTDPAVEGDSVYWVESRPSEAGRSVIVKMSPDGRVTDVTPPAFNARTRAYEYGGGAYLVYDGSVFFSNFADQRIYRQEPGT
;
A
#
# COMPACT_ATOMS: atom_id res chain seq x y z
N MET A 1 -13.25 18.57 35.06
CA MET A 1 -12.29 17.48 34.80
C MET A 1 -13.01 16.16 35.07
N THR A 2 -13.00 15.22 34.13
CA THR A 2 -13.60 13.90 34.32
C THR A 2 -12.75 13.09 35.28
N SER A 3 -13.35 12.55 36.35
CA SER A 3 -12.65 11.67 37.29
C SER A 3 -12.30 10.34 36.62
N ALA A 4 -11.07 9.85 36.84
CA ALA A 4 -10.64 8.55 36.32
C ALA A 4 -11.45 7.42 36.99
N LYS A 5 -11.97 6.48 36.19
CA LYS A 5 -12.81 5.39 36.69
C LYS A 5 -11.96 4.14 36.93
N VAL A 6 -11.99 3.60 38.15
CA VAL A 6 -11.33 2.32 38.49
C VAL A 6 -12.11 1.16 37.89
N ALA A 7 -11.42 0.24 37.23
CA ALA A 7 -12.00 -0.97 36.63
C ALA A 7 -10.93 -2.08 36.50
N PRO A 8 -11.32 -3.37 36.48
CA PRO A 8 -10.39 -4.50 36.32
C PRO A 8 -9.52 -4.38 35.06
N TYR A 9 -8.31 -4.95 35.10
CA TYR A 9 -7.44 -5.02 33.93
C TYR A 9 -8.16 -5.66 32.73
N GLY A 10 -8.02 -5.05 31.55
CA GLY A 10 -8.68 -5.47 30.31
C GLY A 10 -10.11 -4.98 30.11
N SER A 11 -10.72 -4.28 31.08
CA SER A 11 -12.12 -3.80 30.99
C SER A 11 -12.26 -2.28 30.83
N TRP A 12 -11.15 -1.56 30.64
CA TRP A 12 -11.18 -0.14 30.39
C TRP A 12 -11.84 0.15 29.05
N LYS A 13 -12.80 1.08 29.03
CA LYS A 13 -13.41 1.52 27.79
C LYS A 13 -12.35 2.22 26.94
N SER A 14 -11.94 1.58 25.85
CA SER A 14 -11.01 2.12 24.87
C SER A 14 -11.78 2.82 23.76
N PRO A 15 -11.36 4.04 23.33
CA PRO A 15 -11.84 4.63 22.09
C PRO A 15 -11.23 3.97 20.85
N ILE A 16 -10.18 3.14 21.02
CA ILE A 16 -9.55 2.37 19.94
C ILE A 16 -10.36 1.08 19.75
N THR A 17 -11.16 1.03 18.70
CA THR A 17 -11.95 -0.15 18.30
C THR A 17 -11.14 -1.07 17.38
N SER A 18 -11.60 -2.31 17.20
CA SER A 18 -11.06 -3.21 16.19
C SER A 18 -11.14 -2.59 14.79
N ASP A 19 -12.25 -1.93 14.48
CA ASP A 19 -12.46 -1.23 13.20
C ASP A 19 -11.43 -0.12 12.98
N LEU A 20 -11.07 0.62 14.03
CA LEU A 20 -10.07 1.69 13.96
C LEU A 20 -8.68 1.13 13.60
N ILE A 21 -8.32 -0.02 14.16
CA ILE A 21 -7.01 -0.65 13.91
C ILE A 21 -6.91 -1.14 12.46
N VAL A 22 -7.97 -1.76 11.94
CA VAL A 22 -7.95 -2.34 10.58
C VAL A 22 -8.13 -1.30 9.47
N SER A 23 -8.79 -0.18 9.74
CA SER A 23 -9.03 0.89 8.75
C SER A 23 -7.86 1.86 8.59
N GLY A 24 -7.04 2.05 9.64
CA GLY A 24 -6.04 3.11 9.68
C GLY A 24 -4.61 2.72 9.26
N THR A 25 -4.34 1.45 9.02
CA THR A 25 -2.95 1.00 8.79
C THR A 25 -2.64 0.90 7.30
N VAL A 26 -2.04 1.95 6.74
CA VAL A 26 -1.41 1.91 5.41
C VAL A 26 0.07 1.57 5.60
N GLY A 27 0.46 0.34 5.28
CA GLY A 27 1.87 -0.03 5.19
C GLY A 27 2.48 0.52 3.91
N LEU A 28 3.63 1.18 4.02
CA LEU A 28 4.43 1.67 2.90
C LEU A 28 5.67 0.79 2.74
N THR A 29 5.91 0.25 1.56
CA THR A 29 7.07 -0.62 1.27
C THR A 29 7.68 -0.30 -0.09
N ASP A 30 8.86 -0.88 -0.34
CA ASP A 30 9.55 -0.88 -1.64
C ASP A 30 9.69 0.51 -2.29
N PRO A 31 10.23 1.53 -1.60
CA PRO A 31 10.40 2.85 -2.22
C PRO A 31 11.40 2.80 -3.38
N ALA A 32 11.09 3.50 -4.47
CA ALA A 32 11.96 3.67 -5.62
C ALA A 32 11.91 5.12 -6.12
N VAL A 33 12.98 5.56 -6.77
CA VAL A 33 13.09 6.89 -7.38
C VAL A 33 13.40 6.72 -8.86
N GLU A 34 12.67 7.44 -9.71
CA GLU A 34 12.98 7.55 -11.13
C GLU A 34 12.81 8.99 -11.59
N GLY A 35 13.90 9.58 -12.07
CA GLY A 35 13.98 11.02 -12.30
C GLY A 35 13.63 11.78 -11.01
N ASP A 36 12.70 12.73 -11.12
CA ASP A 36 12.23 13.53 -9.99
C ASP A 36 10.95 12.97 -9.33
N SER A 37 10.52 11.76 -9.72
CA SER A 37 9.33 11.11 -9.15
C SER A 37 9.71 10.02 -8.15
N VAL A 38 8.90 9.88 -7.10
CA VAL A 38 9.03 8.83 -6.08
C VAL A 38 7.89 7.84 -6.25
N TYR A 39 8.20 6.55 -6.13
CA TYR A 39 7.25 5.46 -6.18
C TYR A 39 7.36 4.60 -4.94
N TRP A 40 6.27 3.99 -4.51
CA TRP A 40 6.25 3.02 -3.42
C TRP A 40 5.02 2.12 -3.52
N VAL A 41 4.98 1.05 -2.72
CA VAL A 41 3.80 0.20 -2.58
C VAL A 41 3.04 0.58 -1.32
N GLU A 42 1.72 0.76 -1.44
CA GLU A 42 0.81 0.92 -0.32
C GLU A 42 -0.12 -0.28 -0.18
N SER A 43 -0.32 -0.77 1.04
CA SER A 43 -1.38 -1.74 1.34
C SER A 43 -2.74 -1.04 1.40
N ARG A 44 -3.77 -1.63 0.79
CA ARG A 44 -5.17 -1.16 0.86
C ARG A 44 -6.07 -2.17 1.59
N PRO A 45 -6.14 -2.16 2.93
CA PRO A 45 -7.03 -3.06 3.68
C PRO A 45 -8.49 -2.97 3.24
N SER A 46 -8.98 -1.77 2.94
CA SER A 46 -10.34 -1.52 2.46
C SER A 46 -10.62 -2.03 1.03
N GLU A 47 -9.59 -2.40 0.28
CA GLU A 47 -9.70 -2.86 -1.11
C GLU A 47 -9.24 -4.33 -1.22
N ALA A 48 -9.82 -5.19 -0.39
CA ALA A 48 -9.50 -6.61 -0.28
C ALA A 48 -8.00 -6.89 0.02
N GLY A 49 -7.31 -5.94 0.68
CA GLY A 49 -5.91 -6.08 1.06
C GLY A 49 -4.93 -6.03 -0.11
N ARG A 50 -5.31 -5.45 -1.25
CA ARG A 50 -4.41 -5.35 -2.41
C ARG A 50 -3.24 -4.40 -2.15
N SER A 51 -2.12 -4.67 -2.80
CA SER A 51 -0.95 -3.81 -2.87
C SER A 51 -1.03 -2.91 -4.10
N VAL A 52 -0.79 -1.61 -3.92
CA VAL A 52 -0.93 -0.57 -4.94
C VAL A 52 0.38 0.17 -5.10
N ILE A 53 0.90 0.23 -6.32
CA ILE A 53 2.02 1.11 -6.64
C ILE A 53 1.48 2.52 -6.73
N VAL A 54 2.08 3.43 -5.97
CA VAL A 54 1.72 4.84 -5.90
C VAL A 54 2.90 5.65 -6.41
N LYS A 55 2.61 6.76 -7.08
CA LYS A 55 3.59 7.74 -7.58
C LYS A 55 3.35 9.08 -6.92
N MET A 56 4.41 9.72 -6.47
CA MET A 56 4.46 11.16 -6.18
C MET A 56 5.26 11.86 -7.26
N SER A 57 4.63 12.80 -7.97
CA SER A 57 5.28 13.67 -8.93
C SER A 57 6.05 14.81 -8.26
N PRO A 58 6.93 15.53 -8.99
CA PRO A 58 7.77 16.59 -8.42
C PRO A 58 6.99 17.76 -7.81
N ASP A 59 5.74 17.96 -8.24
CA ASP A 59 4.81 18.94 -7.69
C ASP A 59 4.12 18.47 -6.39
N GLY A 60 4.48 17.28 -5.88
CA GLY A 60 3.94 16.68 -4.68
C GLY A 60 2.60 15.96 -4.87
N ARG A 61 2.07 15.88 -6.10
CA ARG A 61 0.81 15.18 -6.36
C ARG A 61 1.03 13.66 -6.25
N VAL A 62 0.16 13.02 -5.48
CA VAL A 62 0.15 11.57 -5.26
C VAL A 62 -0.96 10.91 -6.08
N THR A 63 -0.64 9.85 -6.81
CA THR A 63 -1.57 9.12 -7.68
C THR A 63 -1.31 7.62 -7.65
N ASP A 64 -2.39 6.83 -7.67
CA ASP A 64 -2.31 5.39 -7.87
C ASP A 64 -1.86 5.08 -9.31
N VAL A 65 -0.85 4.23 -9.44
CA VAL A 65 -0.40 3.68 -10.72
C VAL A 65 -1.15 2.39 -11.00
N THR A 66 -1.18 1.46 -10.04
CA THR A 66 -1.82 0.15 -10.23
C THR A 66 -3.33 0.27 -10.46
N PRO A 67 -3.87 -0.20 -11.61
CA PRO A 67 -5.29 -0.08 -11.92
C PRO A 67 -6.19 -0.84 -10.94
N PRO A 68 -7.49 -0.49 -10.87
CA PRO A 68 -8.46 -1.27 -10.11
C PRO A 68 -8.43 -2.76 -10.48
N ALA A 69 -8.71 -3.62 -9.51
CA ALA A 69 -8.64 -5.09 -9.59
C ALA A 69 -7.24 -5.72 -9.68
N PHE A 70 -6.17 -4.95 -9.91
CA PHE A 70 -4.79 -5.44 -9.86
C PHE A 70 -4.20 -5.35 -8.45
N ASN A 71 -3.32 -6.28 -8.14
CA ASN A 71 -2.62 -6.37 -6.86
C ASN A 71 -1.12 -6.53 -7.12
N ALA A 72 -0.35 -5.46 -6.93
CA ALA A 72 1.08 -5.42 -7.21
C ALA A 72 1.89 -6.14 -6.11
N ARG A 73 1.99 -7.47 -6.21
CA ARG A 73 2.61 -8.33 -5.21
C ARG A 73 3.07 -9.65 -5.82
N THR A 74 4.24 -10.11 -5.39
CA THR A 74 4.81 -11.41 -5.76
C THR A 74 4.59 -12.46 -4.68
N ARG A 75 4.81 -13.73 -5.03
CA ARG A 75 5.04 -14.87 -4.12
C ARG A 75 6.50 -15.32 -4.13
N ALA A 76 7.44 -14.41 -4.40
CA ALA A 76 8.86 -14.75 -4.36
C ALA A 76 9.21 -15.31 -2.98
N TYR A 77 9.70 -16.55 -2.93
CA TYR A 77 9.91 -17.29 -1.68
C TYR A 77 8.68 -17.36 -0.75
N GLU A 78 7.47 -17.22 -1.27
CA GLU A 78 6.19 -17.05 -0.53
C GLU A 78 6.08 -15.81 0.37
N TYR A 79 7.20 -15.11 0.62
CA TYR A 79 7.24 -13.86 1.38
C TYR A 79 6.96 -12.62 0.50
N GLY A 80 7.23 -12.74 -0.80
CA GLY A 80 7.12 -11.65 -1.77
C GLY A 80 8.45 -10.89 -1.95
N GLY A 81 8.34 -9.63 -2.36
CA GLY A 81 9.48 -8.76 -2.67
C GLY A 81 9.68 -8.54 -4.17
N GLY A 82 10.28 -7.40 -4.53
CA GLY A 82 10.48 -7.02 -5.93
C GLY A 82 9.17 -6.89 -6.70
N ALA A 83 8.13 -6.33 -6.09
CA ALA A 83 6.79 -6.26 -6.66
C ALA A 83 6.73 -5.46 -7.96
N TYR A 84 7.63 -4.49 -8.13
CA TYR A 84 7.69 -3.64 -9.30
C TYR A 84 9.11 -3.13 -9.60
N LEU A 85 9.27 -2.61 -10.81
CA LEU A 85 10.39 -1.84 -11.30
C LEU A 85 9.83 -0.65 -12.08
N VAL A 86 10.50 0.49 -12.00
CA VAL A 86 10.22 1.63 -12.89
C VAL A 86 11.42 1.81 -13.80
N TYR A 87 11.15 1.93 -15.10
CA TYR A 87 12.18 2.19 -16.11
C TYR A 87 11.61 2.99 -17.28
N ASP A 88 12.27 4.10 -17.59
CA ASP A 88 11.89 5.05 -18.63
C ASP A 88 10.42 5.49 -18.51
N GLY A 89 9.98 5.77 -17.27
CA GLY A 89 8.62 6.18 -16.94
C GLY A 89 7.59 5.04 -16.97
N SER A 90 7.95 3.86 -17.47
CA SER A 90 7.07 2.68 -17.48
C SER A 90 7.19 1.92 -16.16
N VAL A 91 6.04 1.49 -15.62
CA VAL A 91 6.01 0.62 -14.44
C VAL A 91 5.82 -0.83 -14.89
N PHE A 92 6.72 -1.69 -14.47
CA PHE A 92 6.61 -3.13 -14.63
C PHE A 92 6.29 -3.74 -13.27
N PHE A 93 5.22 -4.53 -13.16
CA PHE A 93 4.83 -5.10 -11.87
C PHE A 93 4.31 -6.52 -11.99
N SER A 94 4.43 -7.29 -10.91
CA SER A 94 3.83 -8.61 -10.82
C SER A 94 2.39 -8.52 -10.29
N ASN A 95 1.44 -9.04 -11.05
CA ASN A 95 0.06 -9.12 -10.59
C ASN A 95 -0.15 -10.37 -9.73
N PHE A 96 -0.69 -10.20 -8.53
CA PHE A 96 -0.78 -11.30 -7.56
C PHE A 96 -1.63 -12.47 -8.05
N ALA A 97 -2.68 -12.18 -8.84
CA ALA A 97 -3.66 -13.17 -9.27
C ALA A 97 -3.07 -14.27 -10.15
N ASP A 98 -2.08 -13.94 -10.98
CA ASP A 98 -1.49 -14.85 -11.97
C ASP A 98 0.05 -14.87 -11.96
N GLN A 99 0.68 -14.05 -11.10
CA GLN A 99 2.12 -13.91 -10.95
C GLN A 99 2.85 -13.48 -12.23
N ARG A 100 2.14 -12.96 -13.22
CA ARG A 100 2.73 -12.47 -14.48
C ARG A 100 3.23 -11.04 -14.31
N ILE A 101 4.20 -10.67 -15.13
CA ILE A 101 4.68 -9.29 -15.23
C ILE A 101 3.80 -8.53 -16.22
N TYR A 102 3.27 -7.41 -15.76
CA TYR A 102 2.51 -6.44 -16.53
C TYR A 102 3.34 -5.19 -16.73
N ARG A 103 3.15 -4.52 -17.87
CA ARG A 103 3.71 -3.21 -18.15
C ARG A 103 2.59 -2.18 -18.16
N GLN A 104 2.82 -1.07 -17.48
CA GLN A 104 1.95 0.09 -17.50
C GLN A 104 2.75 1.29 -17.99
N GLU A 105 2.23 1.93 -19.03
CA GLU A 105 2.85 3.10 -19.64
C GLU A 105 2.53 4.36 -18.81
N PRO A 106 3.35 5.42 -18.93
CA PRO A 106 3.00 6.71 -18.37
C PRO A 106 1.65 7.22 -18.91
N GLY A 107 0.74 7.60 -18.01
CA GLY A 107 -0.49 8.31 -18.37
C GLY A 107 -1.65 7.45 -18.90
N THR A 108 -1.56 6.12 -18.74
CA THR A 108 -2.66 5.17 -19.05
C THR A 108 -3.32 4.60 -17.81
#